data_AF-A0A821ZNQ5-F1
#
_entry.id   AF-A0A821ZNQ5-F1
#
_cell.length_a   1.000
_cell.length_b   1.000
_cell.length_c   1.000
_cell.angle_alpha   90.00
_cell.angle_beta   90.00
_cell.angle_gamma   90.00
#
_symmetry.space_group_name_H-M   'P 1'
#
loop_
_entity.id
_entity.type
_entity.pdbx_description
1 polymer ?
#
loop_
_entity_poly.entity_id
_entity_poly.type
_entity_poly.pdbx_seq_one_letter_code
_entity_poly.pdbx_strand_id
1 'polypeptide(L)'
;MKLTAYFGLRLCEPKNNEICVVNGAAGAVGSIVGQLAKSKGLTVIGFAGTEKKCSWLKDVLKFDKVYNYKKISLTEALQESAPNGVDVFFDN
;
A
#
# COMPACT_ATOMS: atom_id res chain seq x y z
N MET A 1 8.73 14.43 -10.47
CA MET A 1 7.58 13.81 -11.18
C MET A 1 6.72 13.07 -10.15
N LYS A 2 5.72 13.72 -9.54
CA LYS A 2 4.97 13.20 -8.35
C LYS A 2 3.45 13.11 -8.54
N LEU A 3 2.97 13.00 -9.79
CA LEU A 3 1.53 13.05 -10.11
C LEU A 3 0.95 11.74 -10.67
N THR A 4 1.79 10.78 -11.05
CA THR A 4 1.38 9.59 -11.84
C THR A 4 0.54 8.59 -11.04
N ALA A 5 0.81 8.39 -9.75
CA ALA A 5 0.14 7.36 -8.96
C ALA A 5 -1.28 7.74 -8.50
N TYR A 6 -1.59 9.03 -8.31
CA TYR A 6 -2.95 9.50 -8.00
C TYR A 6 -3.90 9.38 -9.21
N PHE A 7 -3.41 9.70 -10.42
CA PHE A 7 -4.21 9.51 -11.64
C PHE A 7 -4.38 8.03 -12.00
N GLY A 8 -3.36 7.19 -11.75
CA GLY A 8 -3.48 5.72 -11.92
C GLY A 8 -4.61 5.12 -11.09
N LEU A 9 -4.78 5.53 -9.83
CA LEU A 9 -5.86 5.03 -8.96
C LEU A 9 -7.26 5.51 -9.38
N ARG A 10 -7.37 6.70 -9.99
CA ARG A 10 -8.65 7.26 -10.47
C ARG A 10 -9.11 6.61 -11.79
N LEU A 11 -8.16 6.16 -12.61
CA LEU A 11 -8.42 5.46 -13.88
C LEU A 11 -8.51 3.94 -13.73
N CYS A 12 -8.01 3.37 -12.62
CA CYS A 12 -8.27 1.98 -12.27
C CYS A 12 -9.74 1.80 -11.91
N GLU A 13 -10.44 1.06 -12.77
CA GLU A 13 -11.58 0.22 -12.41
C GLU A 13 -11.01 -1.10 -11.88
N PRO A 14 -10.76 -1.18 -10.57
CA PRO A 14 -10.02 -2.30 -10.04
C PRO A 14 -10.89 -3.54 -10.11
N LYS A 15 -10.34 -4.61 -10.68
CA LYS A 15 -11.00 -5.90 -10.68
C LYS A 15 -10.90 -6.50 -9.27
N ASN A 16 -11.83 -7.39 -8.95
CA ASN A 16 -11.77 -8.14 -7.70
C ASN A 16 -10.39 -8.79 -7.52
N ASN A 17 -9.80 -8.60 -6.34
CA ASN A 17 -8.52 -9.16 -5.89
C ASN A 17 -7.23 -8.48 -6.39
N GLU A 18 -7.30 -7.26 -6.93
CA GLU A 18 -6.08 -6.49 -7.25
C GLU A 18 -5.34 -6.02 -5.99
N ILE A 19 -4.01 -5.96 -6.09
CA ILE A 19 -3.09 -5.61 -5.02
C ILE A 19 -2.53 -4.20 -5.24
N CYS A 20 -2.74 -3.33 -4.25
CA CYS A 20 -2.15 -2.01 -4.19
C CYS A 20 -1.06 -1.96 -3.11
N VAL A 21 0.16 -1.63 -3.51
CA VAL A 21 1.27 -1.36 -2.60
C VAL A 21 1.44 0.14 -2.43
N VAL A 22 1.62 0.57 -1.18
CA VAL A 22 1.87 1.97 -0.83
C VAL A 22 3.18 2.06 -0.04
N ASN A 23 4.22 2.63 -0.65
CA ASN A 23 5.44 3.01 0.06
C ASN A 23 5.25 4.35 0.79
N GLY A 24 5.87 4.49 1.96
CA GLY A 24 5.65 5.66 2.82
C GLY A 24 4.17 5.83 3.27
N ALA A 25 3.46 4.71 3.46
CA ALA A 25 2.01 4.65 3.68
C ALA A 25 1.53 5.42 4.92
N ALA A 26 2.38 5.61 5.92
CA ALA A 26 2.02 6.37 7.12
C ALA A 26 2.13 7.90 6.95
N GLY A 27 2.48 8.39 5.75
CA GLY A 27 2.50 9.82 5.42
C GLY A 27 1.12 10.37 5.09
N ALA A 28 1.01 11.70 4.99
CA ALA A 28 -0.25 12.38 4.69
C ALA A 28 -0.89 11.89 3.38
N VAL A 29 -0.10 11.78 2.30
CA VAL A 29 -0.61 11.31 1.00
C VAL A 29 -0.82 9.79 1.00
N GLY A 30 0.17 9.02 1.44
CA GLY A 30 0.10 7.55 1.43
C GLY A 30 -1.08 6.97 2.23
N SER A 31 -1.41 7.58 3.36
CA SER A 31 -2.53 7.14 4.21
C SER A 31 -3.89 7.36 3.55
N ILE A 32 -4.03 8.42 2.76
CA ILE A 32 -5.23 8.70 1.97
C ILE A 32 -5.30 7.74 0.78
N VAL A 33 -4.20 7.54 0.06
CA VAL A 33 -4.13 6.61 -1.09
C VAL A 33 -4.52 5.19 -0.68
N GLY A 34 -3.99 4.68 0.42
CA GLY A 34 -4.33 3.33 0.89
C GLY A 34 -5.80 3.19 1.28
N GLN A 35 -6.39 4.20 1.93
CA GLN A 35 -7.83 4.19 2.25
C GLN A 35 -8.71 4.24 1.00
N LEU A 36 -8.32 5.02 -0.03
CA LEU A 36 -9.01 5.04 -1.31
C LEU A 36 -8.92 3.70 -2.03
N ALA A 37 -7.76 3.05 -2.00
CA ALA A 37 -7.57 1.70 -2.55
C ALA A 37 -8.43 0.67 -1.80
N LYS A 38 -8.48 0.72 -0.46
CA LYS A 38 -9.40 -0.11 0.35
C LYS A 38 -10.86 0.12 -0.02
N SER A 39 -11.28 1.38 -0.15
CA SER A 39 -12.66 1.74 -0.53
C SER A 39 -13.04 1.23 -1.92
N LYS A 40 -12.06 0.99 -2.79
CA LYS A 40 -12.22 0.42 -4.12
C LYS A 40 -12.17 -1.12 -4.14
N GLY A 41 -11.97 -1.77 -2.98
CA GLY A 41 -11.93 -3.22 -2.85
C GLY A 41 -10.58 -3.87 -3.13
N LEU A 42 -9.49 -3.09 -3.24
CA LEU A 42 -8.15 -3.66 -3.41
C LEU A 42 -7.61 -4.20 -2.08
N THR A 43 -6.74 -5.20 -2.19
CA THR A 43 -5.85 -5.60 -1.09
C THR A 43 -4.75 -4.56 -0.99
N VAL A 44 -4.56 -3.95 0.19
CA VAL A 44 -3.59 -2.87 0.39
C VAL A 44 -2.44 -3.33 1.26
N ILE A 45 -1.23 -3.21 0.71
CA ILE A 45 0.04 -3.51 1.39
C ILE A 45 0.77 -2.20 1.66
N GLY A 46 0.97 -1.85 2.92
CA GLY A 46 1.61 -0.61 3.34
C GLY A 46 3.04 -0.79 3.83
N PHE A 47 3.93 0.14 3.49
CA PHE A 47 5.29 0.19 4.06
C PHE A 47 5.49 1.46 4.89
N ALA A 48 6.05 1.31 6.09
CA ALA A 48 6.39 2.43 6.96
C ALA A 48 7.72 2.20 7.69
N GLY A 49 8.29 3.26 8.28
CA GLY A 49 9.65 3.23 8.83
C GLY A 49 9.76 2.95 10.32
N THR A 50 8.64 2.71 11.02
CA THR A 50 8.61 2.39 12.47
C THR A 50 7.43 1.48 12.78
N GLU A 51 7.58 0.64 13.81
CA GLU A 51 6.49 -0.26 14.27
C GLU A 51 5.24 0.50 14.66
N LYS A 52 5.37 1.64 15.36
CA LYS A 52 4.23 2.48 15.73
C LYS A 52 3.41 2.92 14.50
N LYS A 53 4.09 3.27 13.41
CA LYS A 53 3.43 3.62 12.15
C LYS A 53 2.80 2.40 11.49
N CYS A 54 3.46 1.25 11.55
CA CYS A 54 2.93 -0.01 11.02
C CYS A 54 1.64 -0.44 11.76
N SER A 55 1.65 -0.42 13.09
CA SER A 55 0.46 -0.68 13.92
C SER A 55 -0.67 0.30 13.59
N TRP A 56 -0.37 1.59 13.44
CA TRP A 56 -1.39 2.57 13.04
C TRP A 56 -2.03 2.24 11.68
N LEU A 57 -1.23 1.90 10.67
CA LEU A 57 -1.74 1.52 9.35
C LEU A 57 -2.62 0.25 9.41
N LYS A 58 -2.21 -0.74 10.20
CA LYS A 58 -2.93 -2.02 10.34
C LYS A 58 -4.19 -1.88 11.18
N ASP A 59 -4.06 -1.30 12.37
CA ASP A 59 -5.09 -1.34 13.40
C ASP A 59 -6.11 -0.20 13.22
N VAL A 60 -5.68 0.96 12.73
CA VAL A 60 -6.55 2.13 12.52
C VAL A 60 -7.01 2.23 11.08
N LEU A 61 -6.08 2.21 10.12
CA LEU A 61 -6.43 2.37 8.70
C LEU A 61 -6.83 1.06 8.01
N LYS A 62 -6.75 -0.08 8.71
CA LYS A 62 -7.18 -1.40 8.24
C LYS A 62 -6.52 -1.83 6.92
N PHE A 63 -5.24 -1.50 6.76
CA PHE A 63 -4.42 -2.07 5.69
C PHE A 63 -4.32 -3.59 5.88
N ASP A 64 -4.36 -4.35 4.79
CA ASP A 64 -4.41 -5.82 4.83
C ASP A 64 -3.07 -6.42 5.28
N LYS A 65 -1.97 -5.85 4.76
CA LYS A 65 -0.61 -6.20 5.17
C LYS A 65 0.19 -4.92 5.38
N VAL A 66 1.07 -4.93 6.38
CA VAL A 66 1.92 -3.79 6.69
C VAL A 66 3.30 -4.26 7.09
N TYR A 67 4.31 -3.65 6.47
CA TYR A 67 5.71 -4.00 6.70
C TYR A 67 6.51 -2.78 7.14
N ASN A 68 7.46 -3.04 8.04
CA ASN A 68 8.48 -2.06 8.38
C ASN A 68 9.66 -2.24 7.43
N TYR A 69 9.85 -1.31 6.49
CA TYR A 69 10.90 -1.42 5.45
C TYR A 69 12.33 -1.40 6.00
N LYS A 70 12.51 -1.11 7.30
CA LYS A 70 13.82 -1.21 7.98
C LYS A 70 14.12 -2.60 8.53
N LYS A 71 13.14 -3.50 8.55
CA LYS A 71 13.25 -4.86 9.11
C LYS A 71 13.14 -5.96 8.07
N ILE A 72 12.45 -5.70 6.96
CA ILE A 72 12.25 -6.63 5.86
C ILE A 72 12.48 -5.88 4.55
N SER A 73 13.09 -6.54 3.58
CA SER A 73 13.25 -5.97 2.24
C SER A 73 11.91 -5.91 1.50
N LEU A 74 11.80 -5.01 0.52
CA LEU A 74 10.61 -4.94 -0.33
C LEU A 74 10.39 -6.26 -1.07
N THR A 75 11.46 -6.89 -1.57
CA THR A 75 11.40 -8.16 -2.30
C THR A 75 10.82 -9.28 -1.44
N GLU A 76 11.35 -9.48 -0.22
CA GLU A 76 10.84 -10.51 0.70
C GLU A 76 9.38 -10.27 1.06
N ALA A 77 9.03 -9.02 1.37
CA ALA A 77 7.65 -8.66 1.70
C ALA A 77 6.71 -8.94 0.53
N LEU A 78 7.07 -8.59 -0.72
CA LEU A 78 6.25 -8.83 -1.90
C LEU A 78 6.15 -10.31 -2.27
N GLN A 79 7.20 -11.10 -2.07
CA GLN A 79 7.12 -12.56 -2.26
C GLN A 79 6.10 -13.20 -1.29
N GLU A 80 6.01 -12.72 -0.06
CA GLU A 80 5.03 -13.19 0.93
C GLU A 80 3.62 -12.65 0.67
N SER A 81 3.52 -11.40 0.21
CA SER A 81 2.25 -10.67 0.17
C SER A 81 1.57 -10.62 -1.18
N ALA A 82 2.35 -10.69 -2.25
CA ALA A 82 1.94 -10.48 -3.62
C ALA A 82 2.76 -11.40 -4.56
N PRO A 83 2.78 -12.73 -4.36
CA PRO A 83 3.61 -13.65 -5.15
C PRO A 83 3.26 -13.64 -6.64
N ASN A 84 2.03 -13.25 -6.99
CA ASN A 84 1.55 -13.15 -8.37
C ASN A 84 1.76 -11.75 -8.98
N GLY A 85 2.41 -10.83 -8.26
CA GLY A 85 2.67 -9.46 -8.71
C GLY A 85 1.80 -8.41 -8.02
N VAL A 86 2.07 -7.16 -8.37
CA VAL A 86 1.43 -5.95 -7.82
C VAL A 86 0.77 -5.21 -8.98
N ASP A 87 -0.52 -4.90 -8.86
CA ASP A 87 -1.28 -4.20 -9.90
C ASP A 87 -1.07 -2.68 -9.82
N VAL A 88 -0.96 -2.15 -8.60
CA VAL A 88 -0.76 -0.72 -8.36
C VAL A 88 0.36 -0.50 -7.34
N PHE A 89 1.38 0.28 -7.72
CA PHE A 89 2.45 0.69 -6.80
C PHE A 89 2.47 2.21 -6.65
N PHE A 90 2.24 2.69 -5.43
CA PHE A 90 2.36 4.09 -5.05
C PHE A 90 3.66 4.32 -4.27
N ASP A 91 4.48 5.26 -4.74
CA ASP A 91 5.73 5.66 -4.08
C ASP A 91 5.69 7.13 -3.66
N ASN A 92 6.17 7.44 -2.45
CA ASN A 92 6.06 8.76 -1.80
C ASN A 92 7.42 9.42 -1.54
#